data_AF-A0A957FPF3-F1
#
_entry.id   AF-A0A957FPF3-F1
#
_cell.length_a   1.000
_cell.length_b   1.000
_cell.length_c   1.000
_cell.angle_alpha   90.00
_cell.angle_beta   90.00
_cell.angle_gamma   90.00
#
_symmetry.space_group_name_H-M   'P 1'
#
loop_
_entity.id
_entity.type
_entity.pdbx_description
1 polymer ?
#
loop_
_entity_poly.entity_id
_entity_poly.type
_entity_poly.pdbx_seq_one_letter_code
_entity_poly.pdbx_strand_id
1 'polypeptide(L)'
;MYPEDRVLVAYVPRPEDFALVQSEGWYRIPQQFAPKGLYAEYFAFYFGRHFGADKWAIHYFAPNLGHELVTRLALFPDEPDHPRAQDWYYKVQLGPLQRLERPILSLRWRRVTFIHSTWDRFTNAIEINDLFVDGDEFVDRLYAALK
;
A
#
# COMPACT_ATOMS: atom_id res chain seq x y z
N MET A 1 16.11 0.02 10.65
CA MET A 1 15.55 1.12 9.85
C MET A 1 16.16 2.42 10.30
N TYR A 2 16.38 3.30 9.34
CA TYR A 2 16.77 4.68 9.57
C TYR A 2 15.51 5.57 9.59
N PRO A 3 15.49 6.67 10.37
CA PRO A 3 14.37 7.60 10.41
C PRO A 3 13.84 8.03 9.04
N GLU A 4 14.74 8.26 8.09
CA GLU A 4 14.50 8.71 6.73
C GLU A 4 14.06 7.62 5.75
N ASP A 5 14.08 6.33 6.15
CA ASP A 5 13.61 5.24 5.31
C ASP A 5 12.17 5.51 4.85
N ARG A 6 11.89 5.35 3.57
CA ARG A 6 10.58 5.69 3.00
C ARG A 6 9.64 4.51 3.19
N VAL A 7 8.44 4.83 3.65
CA VAL A 7 7.33 3.89 3.81
C VAL A 7 6.25 4.26 2.81
N LEU A 8 5.87 3.29 1.96
CA LEU A 8 4.71 3.43 1.09
C LEU A 8 3.56 2.62 1.68
N VAL A 9 2.54 3.33 2.17
CA VAL A 9 1.30 2.71 2.59
C VAL A 9 0.45 2.42 1.35
N ALA A 10 0.05 1.18 1.15
CA ALA A 10 -0.81 0.74 0.06
C ALA A 10 -2.17 0.29 0.59
N TYR A 11 -3.24 0.67 -0.12
CA TYR A 11 -4.60 0.26 0.22
C TYR A 11 -4.91 -1.17 -0.22
N VAL A 12 -5.38 -2.01 0.72
CA VAL A 12 -5.80 -3.38 0.46
C VAL A 12 -7.32 -3.49 0.60
N PRO A 13 -8.07 -3.66 -0.50
CA PRO A 13 -9.53 -3.55 -0.46
C PRO A 13 -10.22 -4.76 0.16
N ARG A 14 -9.64 -5.96 0.08
CA ARG A 14 -10.26 -7.21 0.49
C ARG A 14 -9.29 -8.17 1.19
N PRO A 15 -9.75 -9.01 2.13
CA PRO A 15 -8.91 -9.99 2.82
C PRO A 15 -8.18 -10.97 1.91
N GLU A 16 -8.78 -11.36 0.78
CA GLU A 16 -8.19 -12.31 -0.17
C GLU A 16 -6.92 -11.71 -0.81
N ASP A 17 -6.90 -10.39 -1.02
CA ASP A 17 -5.71 -9.69 -1.52
C ASP A 17 -4.57 -9.71 -0.51
N PHE A 18 -4.89 -9.62 0.78
CA PHE A 18 -3.90 -9.70 1.86
C PHE A 18 -3.46 -11.14 2.16
N ALA A 19 -4.31 -12.13 1.89
CA ALA A 19 -3.94 -13.54 1.99
C ALA A 19 -2.77 -13.86 1.03
N LEU A 20 -2.78 -13.32 -0.19
CA LEU A 20 -1.67 -13.45 -1.14
C LEU A 20 -0.38 -12.81 -0.63
N VAL A 21 -0.48 -11.65 0.03
CA VAL A 21 0.70 -11.01 0.65
C VAL A 21 1.32 -11.94 1.70
N GLN A 22 0.48 -12.59 2.52
CA GLN A 22 0.93 -13.50 3.57
C GLN A 22 1.48 -14.82 3.04
N SER A 23 0.85 -15.42 2.02
CA SER A 23 1.23 -16.74 1.51
C SER A 23 2.34 -16.69 0.46
N GLU A 24 2.29 -15.69 -0.43
CA GLU A 24 3.17 -15.63 -1.60
C GLU A 24 4.30 -14.59 -1.47
N GLY A 25 4.24 -13.71 -0.46
CA GLY A 25 5.30 -12.72 -0.23
C GLY A 25 5.39 -11.64 -1.30
N TRP A 26 4.30 -11.31 -1.99
CA TRP A 26 4.26 -10.21 -2.95
C TRP A 26 2.93 -9.44 -2.90
N TYR A 27 2.96 -8.18 -3.35
CA TYR A 27 1.79 -7.32 -3.49
C TYR A 27 1.68 -6.78 -4.92
N ARG A 28 0.46 -6.63 -5.45
CA ARG A 28 0.23 -6.10 -6.80
C ARG A 28 -0.29 -4.68 -6.81
N ILE A 29 0.20 -3.88 -7.74
CA ILE A 29 -0.27 -2.52 -7.99
C ILE A 29 -0.57 -2.40 -9.48
N PRO A 30 -1.82 -2.10 -9.90
CA PRO A 30 -2.10 -1.83 -11.31
C PRO A 30 -1.26 -0.65 -11.79
N GLN A 31 -0.53 -0.80 -12.90
CA GLN A 31 0.43 0.21 -13.38
C GLN A 31 -0.25 1.59 -13.58
N GLN A 32 -1.46 1.60 -14.13
CA GLN A 32 -2.24 2.82 -14.38
C GLN A 32 -2.62 3.61 -13.11
N PHE A 33 -2.57 2.99 -11.93
CA PHE A 33 -2.90 3.62 -10.65
C PHE A 33 -1.68 3.76 -9.74
N ALA A 34 -0.50 3.32 -10.17
CA ALA A 34 0.71 3.40 -9.36
C ALA A 34 1.07 4.87 -9.04
N PRO A 35 1.66 5.16 -7.87
CA PRO A 35 2.21 6.47 -7.59
C PRO A 35 3.35 6.80 -8.57
N LYS A 36 3.83 8.05 -8.59
CA LYS A 36 4.94 8.52 -9.45
C LYS A 36 6.31 7.85 -9.17
N GLY A 37 6.32 6.74 -8.43
CA GLY A 37 7.45 5.87 -8.17
C GLY A 37 7.15 4.94 -6.99
N LEU A 38 7.60 3.68 -7.06
CA LEU A 38 7.54 2.71 -5.96
C LEU A 38 8.79 2.76 -5.08
N TYR A 39 9.43 3.93 -4.99
CA TYR A 39 10.66 4.13 -4.24
C TYR A 39 10.35 4.18 -2.74
N ALA A 40 10.29 3.00 -2.14
CA ALA A 40 10.11 2.83 -0.71
C ALA A 40 10.94 1.64 -0.22
N GLU A 41 11.58 1.79 0.92
CA GLU A 41 12.29 0.73 1.62
C GLU A 41 11.29 -0.24 2.28
N TYR A 42 10.09 0.24 2.64
CA TYR A 42 9.04 -0.55 3.27
C TYR A 42 7.67 -0.31 2.64
N PHE A 43 6.86 -1.36 2.60
CA PHE A 43 5.44 -1.28 2.31
C PHE A 43 4.63 -1.52 3.58
N ALA A 44 3.56 -0.75 3.75
CA ALA A 44 2.57 -0.96 4.82
C ALA A 44 1.17 -1.10 4.22
N PHE A 45 0.27 -1.81 4.89
CA PHE A 45 -1.01 -2.22 4.30
C PHE A 45 -2.20 -1.62 5.04
N TYR A 46 -2.89 -0.68 4.39
CA TYR A 46 -4.09 -0.03 4.92
C TYR A 46 -5.35 -0.80 4.51
N PHE A 47 -6.05 -1.36 5.49
CA PHE A 47 -7.15 -2.30 5.24
C PHE A 47 -8.48 -1.62 4.93
N GLY A 48 -9.15 -2.14 3.90
CA GLY A 48 -10.47 -1.68 3.45
C GLY A 48 -11.64 -2.17 4.30
N ARG A 49 -12.83 -1.73 3.90
CA ARG A 49 -14.10 -1.97 4.63
C ARG A 49 -14.43 -3.45 4.89
N HIS A 50 -13.88 -4.38 4.10
CA HIS A 50 -14.21 -5.80 4.17
C HIS A 50 -13.40 -6.55 5.25
N PHE A 51 -12.48 -5.88 5.95
CA PHE A 51 -11.64 -6.48 7.01
C PHE A 51 -12.31 -6.53 8.40
N GLY A 52 -13.63 -6.33 8.50
CA GLY A 52 -14.36 -6.50 9.77
C GLY A 52 -13.87 -5.57 10.87
N ALA A 53 -13.37 -6.14 11.98
CA ALA A 53 -12.82 -5.39 13.12
C ALA A 53 -11.47 -4.75 12.80
N ASP A 54 -10.73 -5.28 11.82
CA ASP A 54 -9.40 -4.79 11.44
C ASP A 54 -9.44 -3.73 10.32
N LYS A 55 -10.64 -3.38 9.83
CA LYS A 55 -10.80 -2.39 8.76
C LYS A 55 -10.30 -1.00 9.17
N TRP A 56 -9.94 -0.23 8.16
CA TRP A 56 -9.55 1.18 8.29
C TRP A 56 -8.37 1.36 9.24
N ALA A 57 -7.38 0.47 9.13
CA ALA A 57 -6.17 0.53 9.91
C ALA A 57 -5.00 -0.10 9.16
N ILE A 58 -3.79 0.27 9.57
CA ILE A 58 -2.56 -0.40 9.18
C ILE A 58 -2.14 -1.30 10.33
N HIS A 59 -2.02 -2.59 10.04
CA HIS A 59 -1.60 -3.61 11.03
C HIS A 59 -0.25 -4.20 10.71
N TYR A 60 0.16 -4.15 9.44
CA TYR A 60 1.31 -4.87 8.93
C TYR A 60 2.14 -4.03 7.99
N PHE A 61 3.44 -4.33 7.98
CA PHE A 61 4.41 -3.81 7.03
C PHE A 61 5.42 -4.89 6.62
N ALA A 62 6.14 -4.68 5.52
CA ALA A 62 7.18 -5.58 5.05
C ALA A 62 8.29 -4.81 4.33
N PRO A 63 9.55 -5.29 4.36
CA PRO A 63 10.62 -4.74 3.52
C PRO A 63 10.29 -4.88 2.04
N ASN A 64 10.60 -3.86 1.24
CA ASN A 64 10.55 -3.94 -0.21
C ASN A 64 11.82 -4.63 -0.73
N LEU A 65 11.67 -5.73 -1.47
CA LEU A 65 12.78 -6.47 -2.07
C LEU A 65 12.96 -6.17 -3.56
N GLY A 66 12.07 -5.35 -4.14
CA GLY A 66 12.07 -5.02 -5.56
C GLY A 66 10.68 -5.09 -6.16
N HIS A 67 10.59 -4.80 -7.46
CA HIS A 67 9.38 -5.02 -8.23
C HIS A 67 9.70 -5.36 -9.68
N GLU A 68 8.79 -6.09 -10.31
CA GLU A 68 8.81 -6.37 -11.75
C GLU A 68 7.47 -5.97 -12.38
N LEU A 69 7.48 -5.70 -13.69
CA LEU A 69 6.26 -5.41 -14.46
C LEU A 69 5.76 -6.68 -15.13
N VAL A 70 4.53 -7.09 -14.80
CA VAL A 70 3.91 -8.33 -15.28
C VAL A 70 2.45 -8.08 -15.67
N THR A 71 1.86 -8.96 -16.47
CA THR A 71 0.42 -8.90 -16.75
C THR A 71 -0.38 -9.49 -15.59
N ARG A 72 -1.67 -9.16 -15.49
CA ARG A 72 -2.56 -9.83 -14.53
C ARG A 72 -2.59 -11.34 -14.75
N LEU A 73 -2.60 -11.78 -16.00
CA LEU A 73 -2.59 -13.20 -16.36
C LEU A 73 -1.38 -13.93 -15.77
N ALA A 74 -0.22 -13.30 -15.75
CA ALA A 74 0.98 -13.88 -15.13
C ALA A 74 0.88 -13.95 -13.59
N LEU A 75 0.11 -13.06 -12.96
CA LEU A 75 -0.16 -13.11 -11.51
C LEU A 75 -1.24 -14.12 -11.14
N PHE A 76 -2.23 -14.32 -12.02
CA PHE A 76 -3.41 -15.16 -11.82
C PHE A 76 -3.66 -16.03 -13.06
N PRO A 77 -2.86 -17.10 -13.26
CA PRO A 77 -2.96 -17.94 -14.45
C PRO A 77 -4.32 -18.67 -14.56
N ASP A 78 -5.00 -18.89 -13.44
CA ASP A 78 -6.31 -19.55 -13.38
C ASP A 78 -7.49 -18.61 -13.74
N GLU A 79 -7.24 -17.33 -14.04
CA GLU A 79 -8.24 -16.35 -14.45
C GLU A 79 -8.01 -15.82 -15.90
N PRO A 80 -7.90 -16.69 -16.93
CA PRO A 80 -7.51 -16.26 -18.28
C PRO A 80 -8.50 -15.29 -18.93
N ASP A 81 -9.79 -15.44 -18.65
CA ASP A 81 -10.87 -14.64 -19.25
C ASP A 81 -11.19 -13.36 -18.44
N HIS A 82 -10.37 -13.02 -17.43
CA HIS A 82 -10.59 -11.81 -16.65
C HIS A 82 -10.53 -10.58 -17.58
N PRO A 83 -11.45 -9.58 -17.46
CA PRO A 83 -11.47 -8.39 -18.33
C PRO A 83 -10.18 -7.54 -18.34
N ARG A 84 -9.28 -7.82 -17.39
CA ARG A 84 -8.00 -7.16 -17.17
C ARG A 84 -6.81 -8.12 -17.29
N ALA A 85 -6.98 -9.29 -17.89
CA ALA A 85 -5.94 -10.31 -17.97
C ALA A 85 -4.64 -9.75 -18.60
N GLN A 86 -4.77 -8.86 -19.58
CA GLN A 86 -3.65 -8.22 -20.29
C GLN A 86 -3.19 -6.89 -19.68
N ASP A 87 -3.85 -6.40 -18.62
CA ASP A 87 -3.44 -5.17 -17.95
C ASP A 87 -2.11 -5.39 -17.22
N TRP A 88 -1.27 -4.35 -17.20
CA TRP A 88 0.02 -4.35 -16.53
C TRP A 88 -0.10 -4.04 -15.02
N TYR A 89 0.67 -4.78 -14.24
CA TYR A 89 0.79 -4.65 -12.80
C TYR A 89 2.26 -4.66 -12.39
N TYR A 90 2.59 -3.85 -11.40
CA TYR A 90 3.81 -4.05 -10.63
C TYR A 90 3.57 -5.19 -9.64
N LYS A 91 4.40 -6.24 -9.72
CA LYS A 91 4.52 -7.26 -8.69
C LYS A 91 5.66 -6.84 -7.77
N VAL A 92 5.31 -6.34 -6.60
CA VAL A 92 6.25 -5.91 -5.55
C VAL A 92 6.62 -7.12 -4.71
N GLN A 93 7.89 -7.51 -4.71
CA GLN A 93 8.39 -8.58 -3.85
C GLN A 93 8.61 -8.03 -2.43
N LEU A 94 8.12 -8.77 -1.44
CA LEU A 94 8.13 -8.35 -0.05
C LEU A 94 8.99 -9.30 0.78
N GLY A 95 9.70 -8.74 1.76
CA GLY A 95 10.32 -9.52 2.82
C GLY A 95 9.29 -10.07 3.80
N PRO A 96 9.76 -10.70 4.90
CA PRO A 96 8.88 -11.20 5.94
C PRO A 96 7.92 -10.12 6.45
N LEU A 97 6.64 -10.47 6.47
CA LEU A 97 5.58 -9.61 6.97
C LEU A 97 5.73 -9.44 8.49
N GLN A 98 5.70 -8.19 8.93
CA GLN A 98 5.83 -7.79 10.32
C GLN A 98 4.53 -7.15 10.80
N ARG A 99 4.08 -7.54 11.99
CA ARG A 99 2.91 -6.93 12.64
C ARG A 99 3.36 -5.76 13.50
N LEU A 100 2.64 -4.64 13.43
CA LEU A 100 2.83 -3.53 14.34
C LEU A 100 2.35 -3.92 15.74
N GLU A 101 3.07 -3.47 16.78
CA GLU A 101 2.63 -3.65 18.18
C GLU A 101 1.29 -2.95 18.44
N ARG A 102 1.09 -1.79 17.80
CA ARG A 102 -0.16 -1.02 17.83
C ARG A 102 -0.54 -0.65 16.39
N PRO A 103 -1.77 -0.94 15.95
CA PRO A 103 -2.19 -0.57 14.61
C PRO A 103 -2.34 0.96 14.49
N ILE A 104 -2.04 1.49 13.30
CA ILE A 104 -2.29 2.90 12.97
C ILE A 104 -3.73 2.99 12.45
N LEU A 105 -4.58 3.68 13.19
CA LEU A 105 -6.04 3.68 12.94
C LEU A 105 -6.44 4.82 12.00
N SER A 106 -7.53 4.65 11.26
CA SER A 106 -8.22 5.74 10.59
C SER A 106 -9.54 6.01 11.30
N LEU A 107 -9.59 7.12 12.05
CA LEU A 107 -10.77 7.47 12.86
C LEU A 107 -11.93 7.98 12.00
N ARG A 108 -11.63 8.41 10.77
CA ARG A 108 -12.62 8.82 9.77
C ARG A 108 -12.30 8.12 8.47
N TRP A 109 -13.32 7.63 7.77
CA TRP A 109 -13.11 7.02 6.47
C TRP A 109 -12.44 8.01 5.52
N ARG A 110 -11.35 7.57 4.89
CA ARG A 110 -10.62 8.31 3.85
C ARG A 110 -10.44 7.44 2.62
N ARG A 111 -10.57 8.06 1.43
CA ARG A 111 -10.28 7.41 0.16
C ARG A 111 -8.79 7.54 -0.16
N VAL A 112 -8.00 6.68 0.47
CA VAL A 112 -6.55 6.60 0.28
C VAL A 112 -6.24 5.43 -0.65
N THR A 113 -5.45 5.68 -1.70
CA THR A 113 -4.86 4.61 -2.51
C THR A 113 -3.40 4.35 -2.08
N PHE A 114 -2.64 5.44 -1.88
CA PHE A 114 -1.25 5.41 -1.42
C PHE A 114 -0.97 6.57 -0.45
N ILE A 115 -0.06 6.37 0.52
CA ILE A 115 0.53 7.42 1.35
C ILE A 115 2.04 7.25 1.34
N HIS A 116 2.77 8.31 1.03
CA HIS A 116 4.22 8.36 1.21
C HIS A 116 4.51 8.93 2.59
N SER A 117 5.33 8.22 3.37
CA SER A 117 5.76 8.61 4.71
C SER A 117 7.24 8.28 4.89
N THR A 118 7.82 8.75 5.99
CA THR A 118 9.12 8.31 6.52
C THR A 118 8.92 7.31 7.66
N TRP A 119 9.98 6.57 8.00
CA TRP A 119 9.94 5.53 9.02
C TRP A 119 9.73 6.08 10.43
N ASP A 120 10.33 7.23 10.75
CA ASP A 120 10.10 7.91 12.02
C ASP A 120 8.63 8.33 12.19
N ARG A 121 8.00 8.91 11.17
CA ARG A 121 6.57 9.22 11.18
C ARG A 121 5.73 7.95 11.29
N PHE A 122 6.05 6.94 10.49
CA PHE A 122 5.32 5.67 10.48
C PHE A 122 5.31 4.97 11.84
N THR A 123 6.44 4.93 12.54
CA THR A 123 6.55 4.27 13.85
C THR A 123 5.95 5.06 15.00
N ASN A 124 5.87 6.39 14.88
CA ASN A 124 5.25 7.26 15.88
C ASN A 124 3.75 7.51 15.63
N ALA A 125 3.23 7.17 14.46
CA ALA A 125 1.85 7.39 14.08
C ALA A 125 0.87 6.60 14.96
N ILE A 126 -0.20 7.27 15.40
CA ILE A 126 -1.34 6.66 16.07
C ILE A 126 -2.54 6.65 15.12
N GLU A 127 -2.66 7.69 14.31
CA GLU A 127 -3.71 7.87 13.32
C GLU A 127 -3.13 8.04 11.91
N ILE A 128 -3.91 7.69 10.89
CA ILE A 128 -3.48 7.81 9.48
C ILE A 128 -3.03 9.23 9.12
N ASN A 129 -3.56 10.29 9.74
CA ASN A 129 -3.14 11.66 9.44
C ASN A 129 -1.71 11.97 9.86
N ASP A 130 -1.18 11.23 10.84
CA ASP A 130 0.20 11.41 11.32
C ASP A 130 1.23 10.97 10.26
N LEU A 131 0.79 10.21 9.26
CA LEU A 131 1.61 9.70 8.16
C LEU A 131 1.84 10.71 7.04
N PHE A 132 1.05 11.78 6.98
CA PHE A 132 1.29 12.83 6.00
C PHE A 132 2.47 13.69 6.45
N VAL A 133 3.27 14.15 5.48
CA VAL A 133 4.37 15.06 5.73
C VAL A 133 3.77 16.46 5.96
N ASP A 134 4.09 17.11 7.09
CA ASP A 134 3.62 18.47 7.37
C ASP A 134 4.07 19.41 6.23
N GLY A 135 3.09 19.93 5.50
CA GLY A 135 3.25 20.57 4.18
C GLY A 135 2.19 20.13 3.16
N ASP A 136 1.50 19.01 3.42
CA ASP A 136 0.47 18.43 2.56
C ASP A 136 -0.97 18.91 2.84
N GLU A 137 -1.16 20.22 3.04
CA GLU A 137 -2.45 20.87 2.67
C GLU A 137 -2.75 20.74 1.15
N PHE A 138 -1.83 20.14 0.40
CA PHE A 138 -1.74 20.11 -1.05
C PHE A 138 -2.06 18.77 -1.73
N VAL A 139 -2.42 17.68 -1.03
CA VAL A 139 -2.77 16.42 -1.72
C VAL A 139 -4.13 16.52 -2.44
N ASP A 140 -5.02 17.43 -2.06
CA ASP A 140 -6.24 17.71 -2.84
C ASP A 140 -6.09 18.91 -3.81
N ARG A 141 -5.21 19.89 -3.50
CA ARG A 141 -5.06 21.12 -4.31
C ARG A 141 -3.98 21.04 -5.39
N LEU A 142 -2.87 20.31 -5.20
CA LEU A 142 -1.83 20.16 -6.25
C LEU A 142 -2.34 19.37 -7.45
N TYR A 143 -3.20 18.37 -7.20
CA TYR A 143 -3.79 17.55 -8.25
C TYR A 143 -4.89 18.28 -9.04
N ALA A 144 -5.46 19.36 -8.48
CA ALA A 144 -6.39 20.23 -9.22
C ALA A 144 -5.68 21.25 -10.13
N ALA A 145 -4.43 21.62 -9.82
CA ALA A 145 -3.68 22.70 -10.48
C ALA A 145 -2.69 22.23 -11.56
N LEU A 146 -2.53 20.92 -11.78
CA LEU A 146 -1.71 20.36 -12.87
C LEU A 146 -2.58 19.88 -14.06
N LYS A 147 -3.64 20.63 -14.37
CA LYS A 147 -4.50 20.42 -15.54
C LYS A 147 -4.06 21.27 -16.72
#